data_AF-A0A1F3K459-F1
#
_entry.id   AF-A0A1F3K459-F1
#
_cell.length_a   1.000
_cell.length_b   1.000
_cell.length_c   1.000
_cell.angle_alpha   90.00
_cell.angle_beta   90.00
_cell.angle_gamma   90.00
#
_symmetry.space_group_name_H-M   'P 1'
#
loop_
_entity.id
_entity.type
_entity.pdbx_description
1 polymer ?
#
loop_
_entity_poly.entity_id
_entity_poly.type
_entity_poly.pdbx_seq_one_letter_code
_entity_poly.pdbx_strand_id
1 'polypeptide(L)' 'MNKFTVYLSREYIVQIEADNEDDARNFTELYVSGGFDDSSEATRKQDNFQIRHIKPTLNEAFYVEKIKS' A
#
# COMPACT_ATOMS: atom_id res chain seq x y z
N MET A 1 -25.17 5.32 18.18
CA MET A 1 -24.09 4.44 17.67
C MET A 1 -22.92 4.48 18.65
N ASN A 2 -22.33 3.32 18.94
CA ASN A 2 -21.08 3.27 19.70
C ASN A 2 -19.91 3.63 18.76
N LYS A 3 -18.84 4.21 19.30
CA LYS A 3 -17.61 4.52 18.57
C LYS A 3 -16.54 3.47 18.90
N PHE A 4 -15.71 3.10 17.93
CA PHE A 4 -14.66 2.10 18.11
C PHE A 4 -13.36 2.54 17.44
N THR A 5 -12.24 2.20 18.04
CA THR A 5 -10.91 2.21 17.43
C THR A 5 -10.62 0.80 16.90
N VAL A 6 -10.19 0.67 15.65
CA VAL A 6 -9.87 -0.62 15.02
C VAL A 6 -8.48 -0.53 14.39
N TYR A 7 -7.63 -1.51 14.69
CA TYR A 7 -6.31 -1.63 14.08
C TYR A 7 -6.42 -2.63 12.95
N LEU A 8 -6.07 -2.19 11.75
CA LEU A 8 -6.16 -2.96 10.52
C LEU A 8 -4.78 -3.08 9.92
N SER A 9 -4.29 -4.30 9.74
CA SER A 9 -3.07 -4.59 8.98
C SER A 9 -3.44 -5.06 7.59
N ARG A 10 -2.70 -4.58 6.60
CA ARG A 10 -2.78 -5.05 5.23
C ARG A 10 -1.38 -5.29 4.70
N GLU A 11 -1.19 -6.44 4.07
CA GLU A 11 0.06 -6.81 3.45
C GLU A 11 -0.17 -7.16 1.99
N TYR A 12 0.82 -6.84 1.17
CA TYR A 12 0.76 -7.01 -0.27
C TYR A 12 2.09 -7.56 -0.78
N ILE A 13 2.01 -8.44 -1.78
CA ILE A 13 3.14 -8.74 -2.66
C ILE A 13 3.01 -7.83 -3.88
N VAL A 14 4.04 -7.01 -4.13
CA VAL A 14 4.07 -6.07 -5.23
C VAL A 14 5.10 -6.51 -6.26
N GLN A 15 4.68 -6.60 -7.51
CA GLN A 15 5.57 -6.79 -8.66
C GLN A 15 5.76 -5.43 -9.32
N ILE A 16 7.01 -4.96 -9.37
CA ILE A 16 7.40 -3.66 -9.89
C ILE A 16 8.60 -3.81 -10.82
N GLU A 17 8.61 -3.03 -11.89
CA GLU A 17 9.77 -2.79 -12.73
C GLU A 17 10.37 -1.45 -12.33
N ALA A 18 11.66 -1.43 -11.99
CA ALA A 18 12.42 -0.26 -11.61
C ALA A 18 13.92 -0.49 -11.91
N ASP A 19 14.72 0.57 -11.92
CA ASP A 19 16.13 0.49 -12.32
C ASP A 19 17.03 -0.23 -11.30
N ASN A 20 16.66 -0.22 -10.02
CA ASN A 20 17.38 -0.91 -8.95
C ASN A 20 16.47 -1.28 -7.77
N GLU A 21 17.01 -2.05 -6.82
CA GLU A 21 16.26 -2.55 -5.66
C GLU A 21 15.79 -1.45 -4.71
N ASP A 22 16.57 -0.38 -4.54
CA ASP A 22 16.23 0.70 -3.62
C ASP A 22 15.05 1.51 -4.18
N ASP A 23 15.07 1.81 -5.48
CA ASP A 23 13.97 2.45 -6.19
C ASP A 23 12.70 1.58 -6.16
N ALA A 24 12.83 0.27 -6.37
CA ALA A 24 11.69 -0.65 -6.28
C ALA A 24 11.00 -0.59 -4.90
N ARG A 25 11.77 -0.53 -3.81
CA ARG A 25 11.23 -0.38 -2.44
C ARG A 25 10.60 0.99 -2.26
N ASN A 26 11.32 2.06 -2.59
CA ASN A 26 10.87 3.44 -2.41
C ASN A 26 9.56 3.71 -3.16
N PHE A 27 9.47 3.32 -4.43
CA PHE A 27 8.26 3.53 -5.24
C PHE A 27 7.09 2.69 -4.73
N THR A 28 7.34 1.49 -4.22
CA THR A 28 6.28 0.68 -3.61
C THR A 28 5.73 1.35 -2.35
N GLU A 29 6.60 1.88 -1.48
CA GLU A 29 6.19 2.59 -0.26
C GLU A 29 5.44 3.89 -0.57
N LEU A 30 5.87 4.62 -1.61
CA LEU A 30 5.29 5.90 -1.99
C LEU A 30 3.96 5.76 -2.73
N TYR A 31 3.85 4.80 -3.64
CA TYR A 31 2.73 4.74 -4.59
C TYR A 31 1.76 3.59 -4.35
N VAL A 32 2.05 2.61 -3.50
CA VAL A 32 1.07 1.57 -3.15
C VAL A 32 0.25 2.01 -1.94
N SER A 33 -0.99 2.43 -2.21
CA SER A 33 -1.94 2.87 -1.18
C SER A 33 -3.21 2.02 -1.22
N GLY A 34 -3.57 1.45 -0.07
CA GLY A 34 -4.79 0.63 0.06
C GLY A 34 -4.83 -0.62 -0.83
N GLY A 35 -3.69 -1.03 -1.40
CA GLY A 35 -3.61 -2.16 -2.34
C GLY A 35 -3.77 -1.77 -3.80
N PHE A 36 -3.65 -0.49 -4.14
CA PHE A 36 -3.71 0.04 -5.49
C PHE A 36 -2.45 0.84 -5.83
N ASP A 37 -2.14 0.94 -7.11
CA ASP A 37 -1.13 1.87 -7.63
C ASP A 37 -1.76 3.27 -7.72
N ASP A 38 -1.30 4.18 -6.86
CA ASP A 38 -1.74 5.57 -6.76
C ASP A 38 -0.82 6.51 -7.57
N SER A 39 0.14 5.97 -8.33
CA SER A 39 1.00 6.78 -9.20
C SER A 39 0.25 7.30 -10.43
N SER A 40 0.66 8.47 -10.90
CA SER A 40 0.21 9.00 -12.19
C SER A 40 1.06 8.46 -13.34
N GLU A 41 0.54 8.50 -14.57
CA GLU A 41 1.32 8.13 -15.75
C GLU A 41 2.55 9.05 -15.94
N ALA A 42 2.41 10.34 -15.61
CA ALA A 42 3.52 11.29 -15.70
C ALA A 42 4.64 10.93 -14.73
N THR A 43 4.29 10.57 -13.49
CA THR A 43 5.22 10.16 -12.45
C THR A 43 5.96 8.88 -12.84
N ARG A 44 5.23 7.84 -13.30
CA ARG A 44 5.82 6.58 -13.76
C ARG A 44 6.84 6.79 -14.90
N LYS A 45 6.53 7.71 -15.83
CA LYS A 45 7.46 8.05 -16.92
C LYS A 45 8.66 8.84 -16.44
N GLN A 46 8.46 9.79 -15.52
CA GLN A 46 9.53 10.63 -14.99
C GLN A 46 10.55 9.81 -14.20
N ASP A 47 10.04 8.92 -13.33
CA ASP A 47 10.85 8.16 -12.38
C ASP A 47 11.16 6.73 -12.89
N ASN A 48 10.83 6.45 -14.15
CA ASN A 48 11.14 5.21 -14.88
C ASN A 48 10.78 3.92 -14.14
N PHE A 49 9.53 3.80 -13.68
CA PHE A 49 9.04 2.59 -13.03
C PHE A 49 7.64 2.19 -13.49
N GLN A 50 7.28 0.94 -13.23
CA GLN A 50 5.92 0.45 -13.45
C GLN A 50 5.52 -0.62 -12.43
N ILE A 51 4.46 -0.37 -11.66
CA ILE A 51 3.81 -1.40 -10.86
C ILE A 51 2.97 -2.29 -11.78
N ARG A 52 3.28 -3.59 -11.81
CA ARG A 52 2.63 -4.58 -12.67
C ARG A 52 1.50 -5.30 -11.96
N HIS A 53 1.71 -5.65 -10.70
CA HIS A 53 0.75 -6.42 -9.93
C HIS A 53 0.84 -6.08 -8.44
N ILE A 54 -0.32 -6.03 -7.79
CA ILE A 54 -0.43 -5.91 -6.33
C ILE A 54 -1.35 -7.05 -5.89
N LYS A 55 -0.81 -7.98 -5.11
CA LYS A 55 -1.55 -9.12 -4.58
C LYS A 55 -1.70 -8.98 -3.07
N PRO A 56 -2.92 -8.82 -2.52
CA PRO A 56 -3.12 -8.84 -1.08
C PRO A 56 -2.80 -10.23 -0.51
N THR A 57 -2.09 -10.25 0.60
CA THR A 57 -1.74 -11.47 1.35
C THR A 57 -2.33 -11.49 2.75
N LEU A 58 -2.51 -10.32 3.37
CA LEU A 58 -3.14 -10.16 4.67
C LEU A 58 -4.15 -9.00 4.64
N ASN A 59 -5.30 -9.19 5.29
CA ASN A 59 -6.28 -8.12 5.52
C ASN A 59 -7.04 -8.45 6.81
N GLU A 60 -6.43 -8.11 7.94
CA GLU A 60 -6.90 -8.57 9.25
C GLU A 60 -7.01 -7.40 10.24
N ALA A 61 -8.13 -7.38 10.97
CA ALA A 61 -8.34 -6.47 12.09
C ALA A 61 -8.05 -7.22 13.40
N PHE A 62 -7.06 -6.76 14.16
CA PHE A 62 -6.51 -7.51 15.30
C PHE A 62 -6.68 -6.81 16.66
N TYR A 63 -7.02 -5.52 16.68
CA TYR A 63 -7.34 -4.80 17.91
C TYR A 63 -8.60 -3.96 17.73
N VAL A 64 -9.52 -4.05 18.70
CA VAL A 64 -10.76 -3.28 18.73
C VAL A 64 -10.99 -2.75 20.14
N GLU A 65 -11.17 -1.44 20.28
CA GLU A 65 -11.52 -0.79 21.54
C GLU A 65 -12.77 0.07 21.36
N LYS A 66 -13.74 -0.04 22.30
CA LYS A 66 -14.90 0.85 22.32
C LYS A 66 -14.53 2.19 22.94
N ILE A 67 -14.71 3.26 22.19
CA ILE A 67 -14.51 4.63 22.65
C ILE A 67 -15.68 4.99 23.60
N LYS A 68 -15.35 5.30 24.86
CA LYS A 68 -16.31 5.80 25.84
C LYS A 68 -16.49 7.30 25.62
N SER A 69 -17.74 7.70 25.38
CA SER A 69 -18.19 9.10 25.32
C SER A 69 -18.38 9.70 26.70
#